data_AF-A0A530ZM69-F1
#
_entry.id   AF-A0A530ZM69-F1
#
_cell.length_a   1.000
_cell.length_b   1.000
_cell.length_c   1.000
_cell.angle_alpha   90.00
_cell.angle_beta   90.00
_cell.angle_gamma   90.00
#
_symmetry.space_group_name_H-M   'P 1'
#
loop_
_entity.id
_entity.type
_entity.pdbx_description
1 polymer ?
#
loop_
_entity_poly.entity_id
_entity_poly.type
_entity_poly.pdbx_seq_one_letter_code
_entity_poly.pdbx_strand_id
1 'polypeptide(L)' 'GVLTKAAPRKSDWRDIDAAHAAAKAIGALDIGQAAVAVGGRAIALEGVEGTDGLLERTRQLRGHGRLAGRTRGVLVKCA' A
#
# COMPACT_ATOMS: atom_id res chain seq x y z
N GLY A 1 2.44 -2.28 -17.23
CA GLY A 1 2.02 -1.02 -17.90
C GLY A 1 0.72 -0.51 -17.30
N VAL A 2 0.26 0.68 -17.69
CA VAL A 2 -1.02 1.24 -17.19
C VAL A 2 -2.20 0.53 -17.86
N LEU A 3 -3.17 0.06 -17.08
CA LEU A 3 -4.34 -0.68 -17.57
C LEU A 3 -5.60 0.17 -17.79
N THR A 4 -5.60 1.43 -17.30
CA THR A 4 -6.75 2.34 -17.37
C THR A 4 -6.35 3.69 -17.97
N LYS A 5 -7.31 4.61 -18.14
CA LYS A 5 -7.02 5.99 -18.55
C LYS A 5 -6.21 6.77 -17.51
N ALA A 6 -6.27 6.38 -16.24
CA ALA A 6 -5.53 7.05 -15.17
C ALA A 6 -4.11 6.50 -15.06
N ALA A 7 -3.12 7.36 -15.29
CA ALA A 7 -1.71 7.05 -15.08
C ALA A 7 -1.22 7.52 -13.69
N PRO A 8 -0.19 6.87 -13.11
CA PRO A 8 0.42 7.32 -11.87
C PRO A 8 1.00 8.74 -12.00
N ARG A 9 0.72 9.59 -11.00
CA ARG A 9 1.37 10.89 -10.83
C ARG A 9 2.75 10.71 -10.22
N LYS A 10 3.58 11.75 -10.28
CA LYS A 10 4.90 11.77 -9.63
C LYS A 10 4.85 11.40 -8.13
N SER A 11 3.79 11.80 -7.42
CA SER A 11 3.60 11.44 -6.02
C SER A 11 3.25 9.97 -5.82
N ASP A 12 2.51 9.36 -6.75
CA ASP A 12 2.11 7.95 -6.67
C ASP A 12 3.31 7.02 -6.84
N TRP A 13 4.30 7.40 -7.66
CA TRP A 13 5.54 6.64 -7.80
C TRP A 13 6.27 6.44 -6.46
N ARG A 14 6.27 7.46 -5.58
CA ARG A 14 6.86 7.32 -4.23
C ARG A 14 6.11 6.31 -3.37
N ASP A 15 4.79 6.23 -3.52
CA ASP A 15 3.96 5.25 -2.82
C ASP A 15 4.13 3.85 -3.43
N ILE A 16 4.24 3.75 -4.76
CA ILE A 16 4.54 2.50 -5.48
C ILE A 16 5.87 1.93 -4.97
N ASP A 17 6.94 2.72 -4.95
CA ASP A 17 8.26 2.26 -4.53
C ASP A 17 8.26 1.77 -3.07
N ALA A 18 7.64 2.54 -2.17
CA ALA A 18 7.57 2.20 -0.76
C ALA A 18 6.72 0.93 -0.50
N ALA A 19 5.55 0.81 -1.13
CA ALA A 19 4.70 -0.36 -1.01
C ALA A 19 5.33 -1.60 -1.67
N HIS A 20 6.01 -1.44 -2.80
CA HIS A 20 6.69 -2.54 -3.49
C HIS A 20 7.85 -3.10 -2.64
N ALA A 21 8.70 -2.24 -2.09
CA ALA A 21 9.78 -2.65 -1.21
C ALA A 21 9.25 -3.39 0.03
N ALA A 22 8.18 -2.87 0.64
CA ALA A 22 7.55 -3.49 1.79
C ALA A 22 6.92 -4.87 1.45
N ALA A 23 6.15 -4.96 0.36
CA ALA A 23 5.53 -6.20 -0.10
C ALA A 23 6.57 -7.29 -0.39
N LYS A 24 7.69 -6.94 -1.03
CA LYS A 24 8.80 -7.89 -1.25
C LYS A 24 9.46 -8.34 0.06
N ALA A 25 9.63 -7.43 1.02
CA ALA A 25 10.24 -7.75 2.31
C ALA A 25 9.39 -8.72 3.13
N ILE A 26 8.07 -8.49 3.22
CA ILE A 26 7.17 -9.41 3.94
C ILE A 26 6.97 -10.75 3.20
N GLY A 27 7.01 -10.74 1.86
CA GLY A 27 6.91 -11.96 1.06
C GLY A 27 8.15 -12.85 1.21
N ALA A 28 9.34 -12.25 1.37
CA ALA A 28 10.57 -13.00 1.67
C ALA A 28 10.53 -13.71 3.04
N LEU A 29 9.61 -13.31 3.93
CA LEU A 29 9.42 -13.89 5.25
C LEU A 29 8.19 -14.83 5.31
N ASP A 30 7.50 -15.06 4.18
CA ASP A 30 6.26 -15.83 4.10
C ASP A 30 5.13 -15.30 5.01
N ILE A 31 5.12 -13.98 5.25
CA ILE A 31 4.10 -13.32 6.10
C ILE A 31 2.87 -12.92 5.27
N GLY A 32 3.10 -12.45 4.05
CA GLY A 32 2.10 -11.87 3.18
C GLY A 32 2.73 -11.34 1.90
N GLN A 33 1.91 -10.85 0.96
CA GLN A 33 2.35 -10.53 -0.39
C GLN A 33 1.99 -9.09 -0.82
N ALA A 34 1.26 -8.36 0.03
CA ALA A 34 0.80 -7.01 -0.28
C ALA A 34 1.10 -5.98 0.82
N ALA A 35 1.23 -4.72 0.39
CA ALA A 35 1.40 -3.59 1.28
C ALA A 35 0.69 -2.35 0.72
N VAL A 36 0.24 -1.47 1.62
CA VAL A 36 -0.29 -0.15 1.27
C VAL A 36 0.69 0.92 1.70
N ALA A 37 0.93 1.90 0.82
CA ALA A 37 1.68 3.10 1.13
C ALA A 37 0.88 4.39 0.89
N VAL A 38 1.15 5.39 1.72
CA VAL A 38 0.59 6.75 1.64
C VAL A 38 1.67 7.78 1.99
N GLY A 39 1.90 8.74 1.09
CA GLY A 39 2.86 9.83 1.34
C GLY A 39 4.34 9.37 1.36
N GLY A 40 4.67 8.32 0.61
CA GLY A 40 5.98 7.70 0.49
C GLY A 40 6.34 6.78 1.65
N ARG A 41 5.36 6.26 2.39
CA ARG A 41 5.56 5.40 3.57
C ARG A 41 4.62 4.22 3.50
N ALA A 42 5.13 3.01 3.75
CA ALA A 42 4.26 1.86 3.99
C ALA A 42 3.52 2.06 5.32
N ILE A 43 2.19 1.91 5.29
CA ILE A 43 1.30 2.18 6.44
C ILE A 43 0.53 0.94 6.89
N ALA A 44 0.44 -0.07 6.04
CA ALA A 44 -0.13 -1.38 6.38
C ALA A 44 0.51 -2.47 5.52
N LEU A 45 0.65 -3.66 6.10
CA LEU A 45 1.23 -4.86 5.52
C LEU A 45 0.19 -5.98 5.61
N GLU A 46 0.04 -6.78 4.56
CA GLU A 46 -0.82 -7.96 4.55
C GLU A 46 -0.27 -8.99 5.55
N GLY A 47 -1.18 -9.56 6.35
CA GLY A 47 -0.92 -10.74 7.16
C GLY A 47 -1.91 -11.85 6.82
N VAL A 48 -2.20 -12.70 7.81
CA VAL A 48 -3.10 -13.86 7.67
C VAL A 48 -4.53 -13.48 7.28
N GLU A 49 -4.94 -12.23 7.53
CA GLU A 49 -6.27 -11.74 7.17
C GLU A 49 -6.48 -11.57 5.66
N GLY A 50 -5.40 -11.64 4.87
CA GLY A 50 -5.43 -11.45 3.42
C GLY A 50 -5.68 -10.01 2.98
N THR A 51 -5.76 -9.82 1.67
CA THR A 51 -5.78 -8.48 1.05
C THR A 51 -7.04 -7.68 1.40
N ASP A 52 -8.20 -8.33 1.57
CA ASP A 52 -9.43 -7.64 1.96
C ASP A 52 -9.34 -7.11 3.39
N GLY A 53 -8.81 -7.91 4.32
CA GLY A 53 -8.54 -7.48 5.70
C GLY A 53 -7.53 -6.33 5.77
N LEU A 54 -6.49 -6.37 4.93
CA LEU A 54 -5.54 -5.27 4.76
C LEU A 54 -6.24 -3.96 4.32
N LEU A 55 -7.15 -4.03 3.34
CA LEU A 55 -7.86 -2.86 2.83
C LEU A 55 -8.84 -2.29 3.86
N GLU A 56 -9.56 -3.14 4.58
CA GLU A 56 -10.47 -2.70 5.65
C GLU A 56 -9.70 -2.02 6.79
N ARG A 57 -8.59 -2.61 7.24
CA ARG A 57 -7.71 -1.99 8.24
C ARG A 57 -7.11 -0.67 7.73
N THR A 58 -6.74 -0.60 6.46
CA THR A 58 -6.27 0.64 5.82
C THR A 58 -7.33 1.73 5.82
N ARG A 59 -8.61 1.39 5.59
CA ARG A 59 -9.73 2.34 5.63
C ARG A 59 -9.85 2.97 7.02
N GLN A 60 -9.75 2.17 8.07
CA GLN A 60 -9.81 2.63 9.47
C GLN A 60 -8.66 3.60 9.81
N LEU A 61 -7.47 3.40 9.23
CA LEU A 61 -6.32 4.28 9.44
C LEU A 61 -6.47 5.66 8.79
N ARG A 62 -7.40 5.88 7.85
CA ARG A 62 -7.53 7.17 7.13
C ARG A 62 -7.85 8.35 8.04
N GLY A 63 -8.50 8.12 9.18
CA GLY A 63 -8.78 9.14 10.19
C GLY A 63 -7.60 9.45 11.12
N HIS A 64 -6.53 8.65 11.07
CA HIS A 64 -5.39 8.82 11.98
C HIS A 64 -4.60 10.08 11.62
N GLY A 65 -4.17 10.86 12.62
CA GLY A 65 -3.44 12.12 12.43
C GLY A 65 -2.14 12.02 11.60
N ARG A 66 -1.58 10.82 11.43
CA ARG A 66 -0.39 10.59 10.56
C ARG A 66 -0.76 10.54 9.08
N LEU A 67 -2.03 10.31 8.76
CA LEU A 67 -2.59 10.21 7.40
C LEU A 67 -3.63 11.31 7.11
N ALA A 68 -4.02 12.11 8.11
CA ALA A 68 -4.98 13.19 7.95
C ALA A 68 -4.61 14.13 6.79
N GLY A 69 -5.59 14.47 5.96
CA GLY A 69 -5.42 15.31 4.77
C GLY A 69 -4.80 14.62 3.56
N ARG A 70 -4.41 13.34 3.64
CA ARG A 70 -3.92 12.55 2.51
C ARG A 70 -5.08 11.80 1.83
N THR A 71 -5.32 12.10 0.56
CA THR A 71 -6.43 11.50 -0.21
C THR A 71 -5.99 10.36 -1.12
N ARG A 72 -4.69 10.25 -1.42
CA ARG A 72 -4.10 9.22 -2.28
C ARG A 72 -3.38 8.15 -1.49
N GLY A 73 -3.09 7.04 -2.15
CA GLY A 73 -2.32 5.91 -1.63
C GLY A 73 -2.24 4.82 -2.69
N VAL A 74 -1.32 3.88 -2.51
CA VAL A 74 -1.08 2.77 -3.45
C VAL A 74 -1.09 1.46 -2.69
N LEU A 75 -1.82 0.48 -3.23
CA LEU A 75 -1.67 -0.94 -2.89
C LEU A 75 -0.71 -1.56 -3.90
N VAL A 76 0.32 -2.26 -3.41
CA VAL A 76 1.15 -3.15 -4.23
C VAL A 76 0.97 -4.57 -3.71
N LYS A 77 0.88 -5.52 -4.64
CA LYS A 77 0.88 -6.95 -4.38
C LYS A 77 1.91 -7.61 -5.28
N CYS A 78 2.81 -8.40 -4.70
CA CYS A 78 3.91 -9.07 -5.38
C CYS A 78 3.75 -10.58 -5.20
N ALA A 79 3.72 -11.34 -6.30
CA ALA A 79 3.89 -12.78 -6.26
C ALA A 79 5.36 -13.17 -5.99
#